data_AF-A0A1V0FYS5-F1
#
_entry.id   AF-A0A1V0FYS5-F1
#
_cell.length_a   1.000
_cell.length_b   1.000
_cell.length_c   1.000
_cell.angle_alpha   90.00
_cell.angle_beta   90.00
_cell.angle_gamma   90.00
#
_symmetry.space_group_name_H-M   'P 1'
#
loop_
_entity.id
_entity.type
_entity.pdbx_description
1 polymer ?
#
loop_
_entity_poly.entity_id
_entity_poly.type
_entity_poly.pdbx_seq_one_letter_code
_entity_poly.pdbx_strand_id
1 'polypeptide(L)'
;MQAGKEKALTDNCDTTKLTMGLDSKIAKAIAGVSGQLQVLGTGKEIVGIGLTSSTSCTADSTDNCVDYTDKTGAGKKCIQALEWVQKLTEAAAEYKNYAEEQRQRQVIADKLSGPKMAATREFTRQETQTALFPPAQATTKTIDTTQKQIDVCSAITTPEQCRGKPECEWNDKTTSEEKKCKLNETKVEQQAAQAAKRDQTGKKCYDHTKKEELNSRMQDSPQEKNLN
;
A
#
# COMPACT_ATOMS: atom_id res chain seq x y z
N MET A 1 11.52 52.76 -29.37
CA MET A 1 12.16 52.73 -28.04
C MET A 1 13.66 52.54 -28.22
N GLN A 2 14.49 53.36 -27.58
CA GLN A 2 15.95 53.20 -27.61
C GLN A 2 16.37 52.08 -26.65
N ALA A 3 17.24 51.18 -27.10
CA ALA A 3 17.78 50.10 -26.28
C ALA A 3 18.48 50.67 -25.03
N GLY A 4 18.06 50.21 -23.84
CA GLY A 4 18.63 50.63 -22.54
C GLY A 4 17.63 51.25 -21.55
N LYS A 5 16.57 51.91 -22.02
CA LYS A 5 15.55 52.49 -21.12
C LYS A 5 14.57 51.46 -20.53
N GLU A 6 14.39 50.35 -21.24
CA GLU A 6 13.51 49.25 -20.83
C GLU A 6 14.01 48.59 -19.53
N LYS A 7 15.33 48.40 -19.39
CA LYS A 7 15.96 47.86 -18.19
C LYS A 7 15.68 48.73 -16.95
N ALA A 8 15.78 50.06 -17.10
CA ALA A 8 15.53 50.99 -16.00
C ALA A 8 14.05 50.96 -15.53
N LEU A 9 13.11 50.65 -16.42
CA LEU A 9 11.71 50.42 -16.04
C LEU A 9 11.56 49.11 -15.27
N THR A 10 12.18 48.02 -15.73
CA THR A 10 12.05 46.70 -15.11
C THR A 10 12.75 46.58 -13.76
N ASP A 11 13.81 47.36 -13.53
CA ASP A 11 14.55 47.37 -12.26
C ASP A 11 13.69 47.87 -11.08
N ASN A 12 12.57 48.56 -11.35
CA ASN A 12 11.62 49.04 -10.34
C ASN A 12 10.41 48.10 -10.14
N CYS A 13 10.36 46.96 -10.82
CA CYS A 13 9.28 46.00 -10.65
C CYS A 13 9.41 45.23 -9.33
N ASP A 14 8.27 44.97 -8.68
CA ASP A 14 8.23 44.15 -7.48
C ASP A 14 8.62 42.70 -7.80
N THR A 15 9.65 42.19 -7.12
CA THR A 15 10.15 40.81 -7.24
C THR A 15 9.70 39.93 -6.08
N THR A 16 8.73 40.38 -5.29
CA THR A 16 8.22 39.65 -4.13
C THR A 16 7.74 38.25 -4.53
N LYS A 17 8.14 37.26 -3.72
CA LYS A 17 7.70 35.88 -3.90
C LYS A 17 6.18 35.78 -3.94
N LEU A 18 5.69 34.89 -4.80
CA LEU A 18 4.25 34.64 -4.94
C LEU A 18 3.69 34.10 -3.62
N THR A 19 2.74 34.84 -3.04
CA THR A 19 2.04 34.48 -1.80
C THR A 19 0.73 33.71 -2.02
N MET A 20 0.33 33.52 -3.27
CA MET A 20 -0.84 32.72 -3.68
C MET A 20 -0.50 31.99 -5.00
N GLY A 21 -1.38 31.08 -5.45
CA GLY A 21 -1.21 30.36 -6.71
C GLY A 21 -0.97 31.30 -7.90
N LEU A 22 -0.11 30.87 -8.84
CA LEU A 22 0.27 31.67 -10.01
C LEU A 22 -0.94 32.07 -10.85
N ASP A 23 -1.91 31.16 -11.00
CA ASP A 23 -3.21 31.40 -11.64
C ASP A 23 -3.95 32.60 -11.01
N SER A 24 -4.02 32.63 -9.69
CA SER A 24 -4.70 33.68 -8.92
C SER A 24 -3.93 35.01 -8.98
N LYS A 25 -2.59 34.96 -9.01
CA LYS A 25 -1.74 36.16 -9.19
C LYS A 25 -1.94 36.77 -10.58
N ILE A 26 -1.96 35.94 -11.63
CA ILE A 26 -2.20 36.40 -13.01
C ILE A 26 -3.59 37.05 -13.12
N ALA A 27 -4.63 36.39 -12.60
CA ALA A 27 -5.98 36.94 -12.61
C ALA A 27 -6.06 38.30 -11.88
N LYS A 28 -5.41 38.42 -10.71
CA LYS A 28 -5.34 39.68 -9.96
C LYS A 28 -4.59 40.76 -10.73
N ALA A 29 -3.49 40.43 -11.38
CA ALA A 29 -2.71 41.36 -12.19
C ALA A 29 -3.52 41.89 -13.38
N ILE A 30 -4.19 41.00 -14.13
CA ILE A 30 -5.07 41.37 -15.24
C ILE A 30 -6.20 42.29 -14.76
N ALA A 31 -6.85 41.97 -13.63
CA ALA A 31 -7.89 42.82 -13.05
C ALA A 31 -7.36 44.21 -12.66
N GLY A 32 -6.14 44.26 -12.08
CA GLY A 32 -5.47 45.52 -11.76
C GLY A 32 -5.23 46.38 -12.98
N VAL A 33 -4.69 45.80 -14.06
CA VAL A 33 -4.47 46.50 -15.33
C VAL A 33 -5.80 46.91 -15.98
N SER A 34 -6.83 46.06 -15.91
CA SER A 34 -8.17 46.38 -16.41
C SER A 34 -8.77 47.60 -15.73
N GLY A 35 -8.53 47.77 -14.43
CA GLY A 35 -8.98 48.94 -13.67
C GLY A 35 -8.29 50.25 -14.09
N GLN A 36 -7.12 50.17 -14.74
CA GLN A 36 -6.40 51.32 -15.28
C GLN A 36 -6.81 51.67 -16.72
N LEU A 37 -7.61 50.82 -17.37
CA LEU A 37 -8.06 51.05 -18.73
C LEU A 37 -9.10 52.18 -18.75
N GLN A 38 -8.79 53.25 -19.46
CA GLN A 38 -9.60 54.46 -19.47
C GLN A 38 -9.69 55.08 -20.86
N VAL A 39 -10.60 56.05 -21.00
CA VAL A 39 -10.60 56.91 -22.17
C VAL A 39 -9.59 58.03 -21.92
N LEU A 40 -8.67 58.24 -22.85
CA LEU A 40 -7.57 59.20 -22.77
C LEU A 40 -7.79 60.39 -23.71
N GLY A 41 -7.21 61.54 -23.36
CA GLY A 41 -7.24 62.76 -24.17
C GLY A 41 -8.54 63.55 -24.07
N THR A 42 -8.49 64.85 -24.37
CA THR A 42 -9.68 65.72 -24.34
C THR A 42 -10.36 65.71 -25.71
N GLY A 43 -11.62 65.28 -25.76
CA GLY A 43 -12.46 65.37 -26.97
C GLY A 43 -12.38 64.20 -27.97
N LYS A 44 -11.76 63.06 -27.62
CA LYS A 44 -11.79 61.82 -28.42
C LYS A 44 -11.85 60.55 -27.56
N GLU A 45 -12.20 59.42 -28.19
CA GLU A 45 -12.45 58.11 -27.57
C GLU A 45 -11.21 57.17 -27.56
N ILE A 46 -10.00 57.69 -27.30
CA ILE A 46 -8.80 56.83 -27.21
C ILE A 46 -8.96 55.91 -26.01
N VAL A 47 -8.95 54.60 -26.19
CA VAL A 47 -9.00 53.65 -25.07
C VAL A 47 -7.58 53.18 -24.77
N GLY A 48 -7.08 53.42 -23.56
CA GLY A 48 -5.70 53.11 -23.23
C GLY A 48 -5.37 53.17 -21.74
N ILE A 49 -4.09 52.99 -21.43
CA ILE A 49 -3.53 53.08 -20.08
C ILE A 49 -2.49 54.19 -20.07
N GLY A 50 -2.47 54.99 -19.00
CA GLY A 50 -1.49 56.06 -18.81
C GLY A 50 -2.07 57.45 -19.01
N LEU A 51 -1.23 58.40 -19.42
CA LEU A 51 -1.57 59.81 -19.58
C LEU A 51 -1.15 60.32 -20.96
N THR A 52 -2.00 61.12 -21.59
CA THR A 52 -1.67 61.94 -22.78
C THR A 52 -2.42 63.26 -22.69
N SER A 53 -1.75 64.33 -23.11
CA SER A 53 -2.37 65.66 -23.29
C SER A 53 -2.88 65.88 -24.72
N SER A 54 -2.67 64.91 -25.61
CA SER A 54 -2.91 64.99 -27.04
C SER A 54 -4.12 64.15 -27.47
N THR A 55 -4.35 64.10 -28.78
CA THR A 55 -5.36 63.25 -29.44
C THR A 55 -4.79 61.90 -29.90
N SER A 56 -3.60 61.52 -29.43
CA SER A 56 -2.91 60.26 -29.76
C SER A 56 -1.85 59.95 -28.70
N CYS A 57 -1.60 58.68 -28.41
CA CYS A 57 -0.43 58.28 -27.62
C CYS A 57 0.84 58.33 -28.47
N THR A 58 1.53 59.47 -28.50
CA THR A 58 2.79 59.66 -29.25
C THR A 58 4.01 59.45 -28.35
N ALA A 59 5.20 59.48 -28.96
CA ALA A 59 6.47 59.47 -28.23
C ALA A 59 6.89 60.88 -27.75
N ASP A 60 5.94 61.79 -27.54
CA ASP A 60 6.21 63.13 -27.05
C ASP A 60 6.48 63.13 -25.54
N SER A 61 7.23 64.12 -25.06
CA SER A 61 7.67 64.19 -23.66
C SER A 61 6.54 64.29 -22.62
N THR A 62 5.33 64.63 -23.04
CA THR A 62 4.13 64.74 -22.20
C THR A 62 3.24 63.50 -22.25
N ASP A 63 3.54 62.57 -23.14
CA ASP A 63 2.70 61.42 -23.43
C ASP A 63 3.37 60.14 -22.90
N ASN A 64 2.68 59.49 -21.96
CA ASN A 64 3.10 58.25 -21.33
C ASN A 64 1.90 57.32 -21.28
N CYS A 65 1.50 56.82 -22.45
CA CYS A 65 0.34 55.95 -22.57
C CYS A 65 0.50 54.86 -23.62
N VAL A 66 -0.37 53.85 -23.50
CA VAL A 66 -0.52 52.76 -24.47
C VAL A 66 -1.93 52.85 -25.04
N ASP A 67 -2.03 52.98 -26.37
CA ASP A 67 -3.29 53.01 -27.11
C ASP A 67 -3.76 51.60 -27.46
N TYR A 68 -4.98 51.27 -27.05
CA TYR A 68 -5.65 50.01 -27.31
C TYR A 68 -6.95 50.17 -28.12
N THR A 69 -7.24 51.36 -28.64
CA THR A 69 -8.50 51.71 -29.33
C THR A 69 -8.85 50.71 -30.44
N ASP A 70 -7.88 50.35 -31.27
CA ASP A 70 -8.08 49.41 -32.39
C ASP A 70 -8.38 47.97 -31.94
N LYS A 71 -7.96 47.61 -30.72
CA LYS A 71 -8.11 46.24 -30.19
C LYS A 71 -9.38 46.09 -29.40
N THR A 72 -9.78 47.12 -28.66
CA THR A 72 -10.96 47.07 -27.80
C THR A 72 -12.21 47.56 -28.51
N GLY A 73 -12.05 48.38 -29.56
CA GLY A 73 -13.09 49.17 -30.20
C GLY A 73 -13.23 50.54 -29.52
N ALA A 74 -13.54 51.57 -30.31
CA ALA A 74 -13.74 52.94 -29.80
C ALA A 74 -14.76 52.96 -28.65
N GLY A 75 -14.39 53.60 -27.54
CA GLY A 75 -15.20 53.70 -26.31
C GLY A 75 -15.39 52.39 -25.51
N LYS A 76 -14.91 51.24 -26.00
CA LYS A 76 -15.06 49.94 -25.33
C LYS A 76 -13.81 49.61 -24.52
N LYS A 77 -13.96 49.31 -23.24
CA LYS A 77 -12.86 48.96 -22.33
C LYS A 77 -12.67 47.44 -22.19
N CYS A 78 -12.58 46.73 -23.32
CA CYS A 78 -12.49 45.27 -23.33
C CYS A 78 -11.03 44.77 -23.25
N ILE A 79 -10.49 44.63 -22.04
CA ILE A 79 -9.12 44.16 -21.84
C ILE A 79 -8.89 42.73 -22.39
N GLN A 80 -9.95 41.91 -22.45
CA GLN A 80 -9.88 40.53 -22.95
C GLN A 80 -9.56 40.45 -24.45
N ALA A 81 -9.72 41.54 -25.19
CA ALA A 81 -9.36 41.59 -26.61
C ALA A 81 -7.85 41.72 -26.85
N LEU A 82 -7.05 41.99 -25.80
CA LEU A 82 -5.61 42.16 -25.93
C LEU A 82 -4.90 40.81 -25.95
N GLU A 83 -4.05 40.58 -26.94
CA GLU A 83 -3.36 39.30 -27.14
C GLU A 83 -2.50 38.89 -25.94
N TRP A 84 -1.80 39.84 -25.32
CA TRP A 84 -1.00 39.54 -24.13
C TRP A 84 -1.86 39.11 -22.93
N VAL A 85 -3.10 39.60 -22.82
CA VAL A 85 -4.06 39.20 -21.78
C VAL A 85 -4.57 37.79 -22.04
N GLN A 86 -4.84 37.47 -23.31
CA GLN A 86 -5.26 36.12 -23.71
C GLN A 86 -4.17 35.10 -23.39
N LYS A 87 -2.93 35.38 -23.77
CA LYS A 87 -1.77 34.51 -23.47
C LYS A 87 -1.55 34.30 -21.98
N LEU A 88 -1.67 35.35 -21.17
CA LEU A 88 -1.56 35.22 -19.72
C LEU A 88 -2.72 34.40 -19.13
N THR A 89 -3.94 34.57 -19.66
CA THR A 89 -5.12 33.81 -19.22
C THR A 89 -4.97 32.32 -19.55
N GLU A 90 -4.45 32.01 -20.74
CA GLU A 90 -4.15 30.64 -21.16
C GLU A 90 -3.08 30.01 -20.26
N ALA A 91 -1.96 30.70 -20.03
CA ALA A 91 -0.91 30.23 -19.14
C ALA A 91 -1.40 30.00 -17.70
N ALA A 92 -2.30 30.84 -17.20
CA ALA A 92 -2.94 30.65 -15.89
C ALA A 92 -3.81 29.39 -15.84
N ALA A 93 -4.53 29.09 -16.92
CA ALA A 93 -5.35 27.88 -17.03
C ALA A 93 -4.48 26.61 -17.10
N GLU A 94 -3.41 26.62 -17.89
CA GLU A 94 -2.45 25.51 -17.96
C GLU A 94 -1.81 25.24 -16.60
N TYR A 95 -1.38 26.29 -15.89
CA TYR A 95 -0.80 26.14 -14.56
C TYR A 95 -1.80 25.53 -13.56
N LYS A 96 -3.07 25.97 -13.62
CA LYS A 96 -4.12 25.41 -12.76
C LYS A 96 -4.33 23.92 -13.01
N ASN A 97 -4.36 23.49 -14.27
CA ASN A 97 -4.47 22.09 -14.64
C ASN A 97 -3.28 21.28 -14.13
N TYR A 98 -2.06 21.79 -14.36
CA TYR A 98 -0.85 21.19 -13.83
C TYR A 98 -0.89 21.03 -12.30
N ALA A 99 -1.28 22.07 -11.57
CA ALA A 99 -1.36 22.04 -10.11
C ALA A 99 -2.37 20.99 -9.60
N GLU A 100 -3.50 20.84 -10.29
CA GLU A 100 -4.49 19.80 -9.98
C GLU A 100 -3.95 18.39 -10.26
N GLU A 101 -3.27 18.19 -11.40
CA GLU A 101 -2.61 16.92 -11.70
C GLU A 101 -1.56 16.54 -10.64
N GLN A 102 -0.78 17.50 -10.15
CA GLN A 102 0.18 17.23 -9.08
C GLN A 102 -0.51 16.79 -7.79
N ARG A 103 -1.63 17.42 -7.42
CA ARG A 103 -2.42 17.00 -6.26
C ARG A 103 -2.97 15.58 -6.44
N GLN A 104 -3.50 15.27 -7.62
CA GLN A 104 -4.01 13.93 -7.92
C GLN A 104 -2.91 12.87 -7.88
N ARG A 105 -1.72 13.18 -8.42
CA ARG A 105 -0.55 12.29 -8.32
C ARG A 105 -0.18 12.00 -6.88
N GLN A 106 -0.19 13.02 -6.02
CA GLN A 106 0.09 12.81 -4.59
C GLN A 106 -0.96 11.91 -3.95
N VAL A 107 -2.25 12.16 -4.19
CA VAL A 107 -3.34 11.33 -3.66
C VAL A 107 -3.23 9.88 -4.14
N ILE A 108 -2.86 9.65 -5.41
CA ILE A 108 -2.65 8.31 -5.96
C ILE A 108 -1.44 7.65 -5.29
N ALA A 109 -0.33 8.36 -5.14
CA ALA A 109 0.86 7.85 -4.45
C ALA A 109 0.55 7.43 -3.01
N ASP A 110 -0.22 8.26 -2.29
CA ASP A 110 -0.65 7.97 -0.92
C ASP A 110 -1.54 6.72 -0.87
N LYS A 111 -2.52 6.60 -1.80
CA LYS A 111 -3.38 5.42 -1.91
C LYS A 111 -2.62 4.14 -2.28
N LEU A 112 -1.53 4.24 -3.04
CA LEU A 112 -0.71 3.09 -3.43
C LEU A 112 0.29 2.67 -2.36
N SER A 113 0.57 3.50 -1.36
CA SER A 113 1.53 3.20 -0.30
C SER A 113 1.15 1.94 0.51
N GLY A 114 -0.12 1.84 0.93
CA GLY A 114 -0.65 0.70 1.69
C GLY A 114 -0.63 -0.62 0.89
N PRO A 115 -1.24 -0.68 -0.31
CA PRO A 115 -1.20 -1.84 -1.18
C PRO A 115 0.22 -2.27 -1.56
N LYS A 116 1.12 -1.32 -1.84
CA LYS A 116 2.53 -1.63 -2.13
C LYS A 116 3.21 -2.32 -0.94
N MET A 117 2.98 -1.83 0.27
CA MET A 117 3.51 -2.48 1.48
C MET A 117 2.90 -3.87 1.70
N ALA A 118 1.59 -4.03 1.50
CA ALA A 118 0.92 -5.33 1.62
C ALA A 118 1.44 -6.34 0.60
N ALA A 119 1.52 -5.95 -0.68
CA ALA A 119 2.06 -6.79 -1.74
C ALA A 119 3.53 -7.16 -1.49
N THR A 120 4.32 -6.22 -0.99
CA THR A 120 5.72 -6.48 -0.61
C THR A 120 5.80 -7.49 0.53
N ARG A 121 4.96 -7.33 1.57
CA ARG A 121 4.89 -8.28 2.70
C ARG A 121 4.53 -9.68 2.21
N GLU A 122 3.49 -9.83 1.39
CA GLU A 122 3.08 -11.12 0.84
C GLU A 122 4.16 -11.73 -0.07
N PHE A 123 4.82 -10.95 -0.91
CA PHE A 123 5.92 -11.43 -1.75
C PHE A 123 7.12 -11.90 -0.93
N THR A 124 7.46 -11.19 0.15
CA THR A 124 8.54 -11.57 1.07
C THR A 124 8.12 -12.61 2.11
N ARG A 125 6.84 -12.98 2.15
CA ARG A 125 6.34 -14.03 3.03
C ARG A 125 6.93 -15.34 2.53
N GLN A 126 8.00 -15.81 3.17
CA GLN A 126 8.40 -17.20 3.04
C GLN A 126 7.16 -18.04 3.35
N GLU A 127 6.79 -18.91 2.42
CA GLU A 127 5.71 -19.89 2.53
C GLU A 127 5.93 -20.72 3.82
N THR A 128 5.47 -20.21 4.95
CA THR A 128 5.10 -21.05 6.07
C THR A 128 3.75 -21.65 5.66
N GLN A 129 3.81 -22.62 4.74
CA GLN A 129 2.73 -23.55 4.52
C GLN A 129 2.48 -24.21 5.87
N THR A 130 1.53 -23.63 6.60
CA THR A 130 0.90 -24.29 7.72
C THR A 130 0.21 -25.49 7.09
N ALA A 131 0.79 -26.67 7.27
CA ALA A 131 0.21 -27.92 6.82
C ALA A 131 -1.23 -27.98 7.36
N LEU A 132 -2.21 -27.77 6.47
CA LEU A 132 -3.64 -27.86 6.77
C LEU A 132 -4.13 -29.31 6.86
N PHE A 133 -3.22 -30.26 7.07
CA PHE A 133 -3.60 -31.62 7.39
C PHE A 133 -3.79 -31.69 8.92
N PRO A 134 -4.97 -32.12 9.44
CA PRO A 134 -4.93 -32.74 10.77
C PRO A 134 -3.82 -33.78 10.71
N PRO A 135 -2.93 -33.89 11.71
CA PRO A 135 -1.96 -34.95 11.70
C PRO A 135 -2.75 -36.24 11.54
N ALA A 136 -2.62 -36.86 10.36
CA ALA A 136 -2.97 -38.25 10.22
C ALA A 136 -2.25 -38.90 11.40
N GLN A 137 -3.00 -39.60 12.26
CA GLN A 137 -2.42 -40.47 13.26
C GLN A 137 -1.66 -41.56 12.49
N ALA A 138 -0.52 -41.20 11.94
CA ALA A 138 0.47 -42.08 11.39
C ALA A 138 1.24 -42.55 12.61
N THR A 139 0.84 -43.71 13.08
CA THR A 139 1.46 -44.57 14.08
C THR A 139 2.99 -44.52 13.98
N THR A 140 3.62 -43.55 14.64
CA THR A 140 5.09 -43.36 14.67
C THR A 140 5.67 -43.65 16.04
N LYS A 141 4.94 -44.39 16.90
CA LYS A 141 5.45 -44.82 18.20
C LYS A 141 6.50 -45.95 18.13
N THR A 142 6.71 -46.57 16.98
CA THR A 142 7.64 -47.71 16.88
C THR A 142 9.07 -47.28 16.55
N ILE A 143 9.29 -46.22 15.76
CA ILE A 143 10.64 -45.88 15.26
C ILE A 143 11.48 -45.10 16.30
N ASP A 144 10.88 -44.16 17.03
CA ASP A 144 11.58 -43.34 18.04
C ASP A 144 12.08 -44.18 19.23
N THR A 145 11.35 -45.25 19.56
CA THR A 145 11.71 -46.16 20.65
C THR A 145 12.90 -47.05 20.28
N THR A 146 12.98 -47.53 19.04
CA THR A 146 14.06 -48.42 18.59
C THR A 146 15.41 -47.69 18.53
N GLN A 147 15.45 -46.46 18.02
CA GLN A 147 16.72 -45.72 17.92
C GLN A 147 17.29 -45.38 19.30
N LYS A 148 16.45 -44.94 20.25
CA LYS A 148 16.90 -44.69 21.63
C LYS A 148 17.43 -45.96 22.31
N GLN A 149 16.82 -47.11 22.05
CA GLN A 149 17.29 -48.38 22.60
C GLN A 149 18.62 -48.83 21.95
N ILE A 150 18.81 -48.58 20.65
CA ILE A 150 20.09 -48.79 19.97
C ILE A 150 21.19 -47.96 20.62
N ASP A 151 20.94 -46.68 20.88
CA ASP A 151 21.93 -45.78 21.47
C ASP A 151 22.27 -46.19 22.92
N VAL A 152 21.27 -46.61 23.70
CA VAL A 152 21.46 -47.08 25.08
C VAL A 152 22.29 -48.36 25.12
N CYS A 153 22.05 -49.35 24.25
CA CYS A 153 22.86 -50.56 24.23
C CYS A 153 24.28 -50.27 23.72
N SER A 154 24.43 -49.41 22.70
CA SER A 154 25.74 -49.12 22.09
C SER A 154 26.69 -48.32 22.99
N ALA A 155 26.15 -47.57 23.96
CA ALA A 155 26.93 -46.85 24.96
C ALA A 155 27.53 -47.75 26.06
N ILE A 156 27.10 -49.01 26.16
CA ILE A 156 27.57 -49.94 27.17
C ILE A 156 28.87 -50.59 26.73
N THR A 157 29.95 -50.31 27.45
CA THR A 157 31.30 -50.79 27.16
C THR A 157 31.74 -51.98 28.00
N THR A 158 30.88 -52.46 28.92
CA THR A 158 31.19 -53.61 29.80
C THR A 158 30.18 -54.75 29.65
N PRO A 159 30.65 -56.02 29.62
CA PRO A 159 29.78 -57.17 29.41
C PRO A 159 28.77 -57.37 30.55
N GLU A 160 29.13 -57.08 31.80
CA GLU A 160 28.25 -57.23 32.97
C GLU A 160 27.04 -56.27 32.88
N GLN A 161 27.27 -55.02 32.48
CA GLN A 161 26.19 -54.05 32.30
C GLN A 161 25.31 -54.39 31.11
N CYS A 162 25.87 -54.95 30.04
CA CYS A 162 25.12 -55.36 28.86
C CYS A 162 24.20 -56.55 29.17
N ARG A 163 24.72 -57.57 29.87
CA ARG A 163 23.95 -58.76 30.27
C ARG A 163 22.87 -58.45 31.32
N GLY A 164 22.99 -57.34 32.05
CA GLY A 164 21.97 -56.83 32.95
C GLY A 164 20.75 -56.20 32.27
N LYS A 165 20.82 -55.93 30.96
CA LYS A 165 19.71 -55.37 30.18
C LYS A 165 19.11 -56.44 29.26
N PRO A 166 17.84 -56.85 29.48
CA PRO A 166 17.22 -57.91 28.68
C PRO A 166 17.08 -57.54 27.20
N GLU A 167 17.01 -56.25 26.87
CA GLU A 167 16.92 -55.70 25.52
C GLU A 167 18.26 -55.70 24.75
N CYS A 168 19.41 -55.84 25.44
CA CYS A 168 20.72 -55.79 24.81
C CYS A 168 21.41 -57.17 24.78
N GLU A 169 22.32 -57.37 23.83
CA GLU A 169 23.15 -58.57 23.69
C GLU A 169 24.62 -58.19 23.51
N TRP A 170 25.48 -58.89 24.25
CA TRP A 170 26.92 -58.71 24.18
C TRP A 170 27.52 -59.62 23.12
N ASN A 171 28.34 -59.08 22.22
CA ASN A 171 29.00 -59.89 21.20
C ASN A 171 30.26 -60.57 21.76
N ASP A 172 30.09 -61.78 22.30
CA ASP A 172 31.20 -62.60 22.82
C ASP A 172 32.06 -63.25 21.72
N LYS A 173 31.65 -63.20 20.44
CA LYS A 173 32.25 -63.94 19.32
C LYS A 173 33.37 -63.19 18.58
N THR A 174 33.70 -61.97 18.99
CA THR A 174 34.69 -61.11 18.32
C THR A 174 35.97 -60.92 19.14
N THR A 175 37.04 -60.46 18.49
CA THR A 175 38.32 -60.12 19.14
C THR A 175 38.12 -58.99 20.15
N SER A 176 39.03 -58.86 21.13
CA SER A 176 38.86 -57.97 22.30
C SER A 176 38.49 -56.52 21.96
N GLU A 177 38.87 -56.01 20.79
CA GLU A 177 38.62 -54.64 20.35
C GLU A 177 37.24 -54.45 19.68
N GLU A 178 36.56 -55.54 19.33
CA GLU A 178 35.27 -55.56 18.64
C GLU A 178 34.11 -56.06 19.52
N LYS A 179 34.38 -56.39 20.78
CA LYS A 179 33.35 -56.79 21.75
C LYS A 179 32.54 -55.55 22.15
N LYS A 180 31.30 -55.48 21.66
CA LYS A 180 30.38 -54.36 21.93
C LYS A 180 28.98 -54.90 22.25
N CYS A 181 28.27 -54.13 23.06
CA CYS A 181 26.86 -54.36 23.37
C CYS A 181 25.98 -53.82 22.24
N LYS A 182 25.00 -54.60 21.78
CA LYS A 182 24.06 -54.20 20.70
C LYS A 182 22.62 -54.51 21.11
N LEU A 183 21.66 -53.83 20.50
CA LEU A 183 20.24 -54.12 20.71
C LEU A 183 19.89 -55.51 20.16
N ASN A 184 19.16 -56.32 20.92
CA ASN A 184 18.59 -57.57 20.44
C ASN A 184 17.16 -57.33 19.97
N GLU A 185 17.01 -57.11 18.66
CA GLU A 185 15.73 -56.77 18.02
C GLU A 185 14.66 -57.85 18.25
N THR A 186 15.04 -59.12 18.30
CA THR A 186 14.12 -60.25 18.53
C THR A 186 13.51 -60.24 19.94
N LYS A 187 14.24 -59.78 20.96
CA LYS A 187 13.74 -59.69 22.34
C LYS A 187 12.86 -58.47 22.57
N VAL A 188 13.13 -57.37 21.88
CA VAL A 188 12.32 -56.14 21.93
C VAL A 188 10.92 -56.39 21.37
N GLU A 189 10.82 -57.13 20.26
CA GLU A 189 9.52 -57.52 19.68
C GLU A 189 8.69 -58.42 20.62
N GLN A 190 9.34 -59.33 21.36
CA GLN A 190 8.66 -60.18 22.33
C GLN A 190 8.11 -59.41 23.55
N GLN A 191 8.83 -58.39 24.03
CA GLN A 191 8.34 -57.51 25.10
C GLN A 191 7.16 -56.64 24.65
N ALA A 192 7.21 -56.10 23.43
CA ALA A 192 6.11 -55.32 22.86
C ALA A 192 4.83 -56.16 22.70
N ALA A 193 4.98 -57.44 22.31
CA ALA A 193 3.86 -58.38 22.19
C ALA A 193 3.24 -58.78 23.55
N GLN A 194 4.04 -58.85 24.62
CA GLN A 194 3.52 -59.13 25.97
C GLN A 194 2.80 -57.92 26.60
N ALA A 195 3.27 -56.70 26.35
CA ALA A 195 2.62 -55.47 26.82
C ALA A 195 1.24 -55.27 26.17
N ALA A 196 1.10 -55.57 24.87
CA ALA A 196 -0.17 -55.47 24.14
C ALA A 196 -1.26 -56.45 24.62
N LYS A 197 -0.90 -57.55 25.30
CA LYS A 197 -1.87 -58.52 25.85
C LYS A 197 -2.49 -58.09 27.18
N ARG A 198 -1.91 -57.14 27.91
CA ARG A 198 -2.46 -56.68 29.21
C ARG A 198 -3.59 -55.66 29.09
N ASP A 199 -3.70 -54.96 27.95
CA ASP A 199 -4.65 -53.83 27.79
C ASP A 199 -5.99 -54.20 27.12
N GLN A 200 -6.25 -55.48 26.83
CA GLN A 200 -7.57 -55.94 26.36
C GLN A 200 -8.32 -56.72 27.45
N THR A 201 -8.85 -56.01 28.44
CA THR A 201 -9.99 -56.50 29.22
C THR A 201 -10.94 -55.33 29.50
N GLY A 202 -11.90 -55.09 28.59
CA GLY A 202 -12.89 -54.03 28.77
C GLY A 202 -13.82 -53.72 27.58
N LYS A 203 -14.64 -54.71 27.19
CA LYS A 203 -15.93 -54.65 26.43
C LYS A 203 -16.01 -53.99 25.03
N LYS A 204 -16.47 -54.81 24.07
CA LYS A 204 -16.78 -54.49 22.66
C LYS A 204 -18.25 -54.04 22.45
N CYS A 205 -18.37 -53.04 21.58
CA CYS A 205 -19.29 -52.76 20.46
C CYS A 205 -20.83 -53.02 20.48
N TYR A 206 -21.53 -51.98 20.03
CA TYR A 206 -22.88 -51.85 19.42
C TYR A 206 -24.12 -51.83 20.32
N ASP A 207 -24.82 -50.68 20.34
CA ASP A 207 -26.27 -50.62 20.48
C ASP A 207 -26.85 -49.61 19.46
N HIS A 208 -27.57 -50.13 18.46
CA HIS A 208 -28.29 -49.36 17.44
C HIS A 208 -29.76 -49.25 17.89
N THR A 209 -30.07 -48.36 18.82
CA THR A 209 -31.48 -48.00 19.10
C THR A 209 -31.60 -46.55 19.56
N LYS A 210 -31.99 -45.67 18.63
CA LYS A 210 -32.92 -44.53 18.81
C LYS A 210 -32.98 -43.70 17.52
N LYS A 211 -33.86 -44.11 16.60
CA LYS A 211 -34.14 -43.43 15.32
C LYS A 211 -35.47 -42.65 15.38
N GLU A 212 -35.86 -42.14 16.54
CA GLU A 212 -37.22 -41.58 16.76
C GLU A 212 -37.29 -40.25 17.54
N GLU A 213 -36.22 -39.43 17.54
CA GLU A 213 -36.29 -38.08 18.14
C GLU A 213 -35.95 -36.93 17.18
N LEU A 214 -35.89 -37.19 15.87
CA LEU A 214 -35.60 -36.14 14.87
C LEU A 214 -36.81 -35.72 14.02
N ASN A 215 -37.96 -36.40 14.12
CA ASN A 215 -39.11 -36.16 13.22
C ASN A 215 -40.35 -35.51 13.86
N SER A 216 -40.27 -35.05 15.12
CA SER A 216 -41.40 -34.40 15.82
C SER A 216 -41.19 -32.91 16.13
N ARG A 217 -40.14 -32.27 15.57
CA ARG A 217 -39.81 -30.85 15.85
C ARG A 217 -39.92 -29.89 14.65
N MET A 218 -40.36 -30.36 13.48
CA MET A 218 -40.47 -29.53 12.26
C MET A 218 -41.91 -29.35 11.74
N GLN A 219 -42.96 -29.49 12.57
CA GLN A 219 -44.34 -29.35 12.09
C GLN A 219 -45.31 -28.45 12.87
N ASP A 220 -44.89 -27.70 13.89
CA ASP A 220 -45.78 -26.70 14.49
C ASP A 220 -45.18 -25.30 14.46
N SER A 221 -45.54 -24.57 13.40
CA SER A 221 -45.54 -23.11 13.35
C SER A 221 -47.00 -22.65 13.24
N PRO A 222 -47.44 -21.72 14.10
CA PRO A 222 -48.35 -20.67 13.63
C PRO A 222 -47.76 -19.29 13.98
N GLN A 223 -47.49 -18.40 13.02
CA GLN A 223 -48.45 -17.53 12.30
C GLN A 223 -49.13 -16.46 13.20
N GLU A 224 -48.75 -15.22 12.89
CA GLU A 224 -49.49 -13.94 12.97
C GLU A 224 -49.82 -13.29 14.34
N LYS A 225 -49.51 -11.99 14.50
CA LYS A 225 -50.42 -10.81 14.35
C LYS A 225 -49.94 -9.57 15.13
N ASN A 226 -49.64 -8.52 14.35
CA ASN A 226 -50.12 -7.12 14.43
C ASN A 226 -50.16 -6.27 15.73
N LEU A 227 -50.02 -4.96 15.45
CA LEU A 227 -50.22 -3.72 16.25
C LEU A 227 -49.06 -3.37 17.21
N ASN A 228 -48.44 -2.19 17.14
CA ASN A 228 -48.92 -0.85 16.77
C ASN A 228 -47.80 0.00 16.15
#